data_AF-A0A3B1CFD1-F1
#
_entry.id   AF-A0A3B1CFD1-F1
#
_cell.length_a   1.000
_cell.length_b   1.000
_cell.length_c   1.000
_cell.angle_alpha   90.00
_cell.angle_beta   90.00
_cell.angle_gamma   90.00
#
_symmetry.space_group_name_H-M   'P 1'
#
loop_
_entity.id
_entity.type
_entity.pdbx_description
1 polymer ?
#
loop_
_entity_poly.entity_id
_entity_poly.type
_entity_poly.pdbx_seq_one_letter_code
_entity_poly.pdbx_strand_id
1 'polypeptide(L)'
;MDLRAISKMLPTFDSLWQRIDREMLARGLSAERARLEAYLTERPSIEDGRVWLSALGLERIKITEWPLEVATSHGLMFLNHPLLRGGFLDDVYECFEDPHLADDLMKTVSEDLPSFTPLFAQRGALSGWKI
;
A
#
# COMPACT_ATOMS: atom_id res chain seq x y z
N MET A 1 -3.99 16.58 12.45
CA MET A 1 -3.74 15.16 12.76
C MET A 1 -2.34 14.85 12.28
N ASP A 2 -1.41 14.61 13.21
CA ASP A 2 0.02 14.45 12.92
C ASP A 2 0.28 12.97 12.60
N LEU A 3 0.57 12.66 11.33
CA LEU A 3 0.78 11.31 10.81
C LEU A 3 2.10 10.66 11.25
N ARG A 4 2.82 11.25 12.22
CA ARG A 4 4.16 10.79 12.64
C ARG A 4 4.23 10.03 13.96
N ALA A 5 3.10 9.64 14.55
CA ALA A 5 3.08 9.05 15.90
C ALA A 5 2.73 7.55 15.94
N ILE A 6 3.15 6.74 14.96
CA ILE A 6 3.26 5.27 15.11
C ILE A 6 4.64 4.82 14.59
N SER A 7 5.37 4.10 15.44
CA SER A 7 6.75 3.67 15.23
C SER A 7 6.96 2.78 13.98
N LYS A 8 7.85 3.24 13.09
CA LYS A 8 8.85 2.49 12.29
C LYS A 8 8.36 1.37 11.35
N MET A 9 7.94 1.75 10.14
CA MET A 9 8.51 1.27 8.87
C MET A 9 7.95 2.09 7.71
N LEU A 10 8.57 2.08 6.52
CA LEU A 10 7.91 2.57 5.31
C LEU A 10 6.72 1.63 5.03
N PRO A 11 5.47 2.12 5.01
CA PRO A 11 4.35 1.36 4.50
C PRO A 11 4.64 0.88 3.07
N THR A 12 4.11 -0.28 2.71
CA THR A 12 4.26 -0.80 1.34
C THR A 12 3.79 0.24 0.33
N PHE A 13 4.71 0.66 -0.54
CA PHE A 13 4.53 1.64 -1.61
C PHE A 13 4.04 3.02 -1.15
N ASP A 14 4.54 3.50 -0.02
CA ASP A 14 4.12 4.77 0.58
C ASP A 14 4.23 5.98 -0.35
N SER A 15 5.31 6.07 -1.13
CA SER A 15 5.50 7.13 -2.12
C SER A 15 4.45 7.12 -3.22
N LEU A 16 3.98 5.93 -3.61
CA LEU A 16 2.93 5.77 -4.61
C LEU A 16 1.56 6.11 -4.04
N TRP A 17 1.25 5.71 -2.80
CA TRP A 17 0.03 6.16 -2.11
C TRP A 17 -0.05 7.68 -2.07
N GLN A 18 1.04 8.35 -1.67
CA GLN A 18 1.10 9.82 -1.65
C GLN A 18 0.93 10.44 -3.04
N ARG A 19 1.48 9.82 -4.09
CA ARG A 19 1.30 10.30 -5.47
C ARG A 19 -0.15 10.20 -5.93
N ILE A 20 -0.84 9.10 -5.59
CA ILE A 20 -2.25 8.87 -5.92
C ILE A 20 -3.13 9.85 -5.14
N ASP A 21 -2.88 10.02 -3.83
CA ASP A 21 -3.61 10.97 -2.98
C ASP A 21 -3.52 12.41 -3.53
N ARG A 22 -2.33 12.85 -3.94
CA ARG A 22 -2.14 14.17 -4.56
C ARG A 22 -2.92 14.31 -5.88
N GLU A 23 -2.97 13.26 -6.70
CA GLU A 23 -3.73 13.28 -7.95
C GLU A 23 -5.24 13.35 -7.69
N MET A 24 -5.74 12.57 -6.72
CA MET A 24 -7.14 12.59 -6.29
C MET A 24 -7.52 13.97 -5.78
N LEU A 25 -6.67 14.57 -4.94
CA LEU A 25 -6.86 15.92 -4.43
C LEU A 25 -6.93 16.96 -5.57
N ALA A 26 -5.99 16.89 -6.53
CA ALA A 26 -5.93 17.80 -7.65
C ALA A 26 -7.18 17.71 -8.56
N ARG A 27 -7.81 16.53 -8.63
CA ARG A 27 -9.04 16.28 -9.40
C ARG A 27 -10.34 16.46 -8.61
N GLY A 28 -10.26 16.78 -7.32
CA GLY A 28 -11.44 16.95 -6.46
C GLY A 28 -12.16 15.64 -6.10
N LEU A 29 -11.48 14.49 -6.18
CA LEU A 29 -12.02 13.14 -5.94
C LEU A 29 -12.11 12.83 -4.44
N SER A 30 -12.87 13.65 -3.71
CA SER A 30 -12.94 13.59 -2.25
C SER A 30 -13.59 12.31 -1.72
N ALA A 31 -14.55 11.72 -2.43
CA ALA A 31 -15.22 10.49 -2.02
C ALA A 31 -14.30 9.27 -2.19
N GLU A 32 -13.62 9.16 -3.32
CA GLU A 32 -12.63 8.11 -3.63
C GLU A 32 -11.47 8.16 -2.64
N ARG A 33 -11.00 9.38 -2.34
CA ARG A 33 -9.95 9.62 -1.36
C ARG A 33 -10.35 9.18 0.05
N ALA A 34 -11.57 9.47 0.48
CA ALA A 34 -12.08 9.03 1.77
C ALA A 34 -12.19 7.49 1.85
N ARG A 35 -12.61 6.84 0.76
CA ARG A 35 -12.64 5.37 0.66
C ARG A 35 -11.24 4.78 0.74
N LEU A 36 -10.28 5.39 0.05
CA LEU A 36 -8.88 4.98 0.11
C LEU A 36 -8.31 5.13 1.53
N GLU A 37 -8.57 6.24 2.21
CA GLU A 37 -8.14 6.46 3.60
C GLU A 37 -8.74 5.42 4.55
N ALA A 38 -10.03 5.09 4.38
CA ALA A 38 -10.69 4.03 5.15
C ALA A 38 -10.01 2.66 4.91
N TYR A 39 -9.77 2.29 3.65
CA TYR A 39 -9.07 1.05 3.31
C TYR A 39 -7.68 0.96 3.95
N LEU A 40 -6.90 2.04 3.87
CA LEU A 40 -5.56 2.08 4.47
C LEU A 40 -5.58 1.94 5.99
N THR A 41 -6.63 2.46 6.64
CA THR A 41 -6.80 2.39 8.09
C THR A 41 -7.23 0.99 8.55
N GLU A 42 -8.00 0.27 7.73
CA GLU A 42 -8.43 -1.10 8.00
C GLU A 42 -7.34 -2.14 7.76
N ARG A 43 -6.27 -1.78 7.04
CA ARG A 43 -5.21 -2.71 6.67
C ARG A 43 -4.45 -3.19 7.91
N PRO A 44 -4.41 -4.51 8.18
CA PRO A 44 -3.67 -5.03 9.31
C PRO A 44 -2.17 -4.73 9.19
N SER A 45 -1.59 -4.29 10.29
CA SER A 45 -0.15 -4.16 10.47
C SER A 45 0.48 -5.53 10.76
N ILE A 46 1.81 -5.61 10.67
CA ILE A 46 2.52 -6.83 11.09
C ILE A 46 2.34 -7.10 12.60
N GLU A 47 2.11 -6.06 13.38
CA GLU A 47 1.94 -6.17 14.82
C GLU A 47 0.57 -6.77 15.16
N ASP A 48 -0.46 -6.50 14.36
CA ASP A 48 -1.74 -7.22 14.44
C ASP A 48 -1.53 -8.73 14.23
N GLY A 49 -0.63 -9.09 13.31
CA GLY A 49 -0.18 -10.48 13.13
C GLY A 49 0.41 -11.11 14.39
N ARG A 50 1.15 -10.35 15.21
CA ARG A 50 1.65 -10.83 16.51
C ARG A 50 0.51 -11.15 17.46
N VAL A 51 -0.49 -10.28 17.53
CA VAL A 51 -1.66 -10.45 18.40
C VAL A 51 -2.39 -11.74 18.00
N TRP A 52 -2.57 -11.98 16.69
CA TRP A 52 -3.20 -13.20 16.21
C TRP A 52 -2.41 -14.47 16.57
N LEU A 53 -1.09 -14.48 16.37
CA LEU A 53 -0.26 -15.63 16.74
C LEU A 53 -0.25 -15.89 18.25
N SER A 54 -0.25 -14.82 19.05
CA SER A 54 -0.36 -14.91 20.52
C SER A 54 -1.70 -15.53 20.93
N ALA A 55 -2.79 -15.11 20.30
CA ALA A 55 -4.13 -15.63 20.56
C ALA A 55 -4.28 -17.13 20.23
N LEU A 56 -3.45 -17.65 19.33
CA LEU A 56 -3.36 -19.09 19.02
C LEU A 56 -2.50 -19.88 20.02
N GLY A 57 -1.98 -19.22 21.07
CA GLY A 57 -1.14 -19.81 22.10
C GLY A 57 0.29 -20.10 21.62
N LEU A 58 0.78 -19.36 20.62
CA LEU A 58 2.20 -19.37 20.25
C LEU A 58 2.94 -18.39 21.16
N GLU A 59 3.96 -18.87 21.85
CA GLU A 59 4.64 -18.11 22.90
C GLU A 59 5.88 -17.38 22.39
N ARG A 60 6.60 -17.99 21.45
CA ARG A 60 7.79 -17.39 20.84
C ARG A 60 7.46 -16.90 19.45
N ILE A 61 7.21 -15.60 19.31
CA ILE A 61 6.87 -14.95 18.04
C ILE A 61 8.03 -14.08 17.57
N LYS A 62 8.61 -14.45 16.44
CA LYS A 62 9.60 -13.65 15.72
C LYS A 62 8.93 -12.96 14.55
N ILE A 63 9.16 -11.65 14.46
CA ILE A 63 8.81 -10.83 13.30
C ILE A 63 10.12 -10.45 12.62
N THR A 64 10.16 -10.51 11.30
CA THR A 64 11.30 -9.99 10.54
C THR A 64 10.81 -9.27 9.29
N GLU A 65 11.38 -8.11 9.06
CA GLU A 65 10.91 -7.18 8.05
C GLU A 65 12.08 -6.68 7.22
N TRP A 66 11.89 -6.63 5.92
CA TRP A 66 12.90 -6.16 4.98
C TRP A 66 12.24 -5.33 3.89
N PRO A 67 12.79 -4.14 3.58
CA PRO A 67 12.35 -3.40 2.41
C PRO A 67 12.73 -4.18 1.14
N LEU A 68 11.81 -4.22 0.19
CA LEU A 68 12.02 -4.78 -1.14
C LEU A 68 11.81 -3.66 -2.14
N GLU A 69 12.88 -3.23 -2.81
CA GLU A 69 12.73 -2.31 -3.93
C GLU A 69 12.03 -3.02 -5.10
N VAL A 70 11.01 -2.38 -5.66
CA VAL A 70 10.25 -2.88 -6.80
C VAL A 70 10.55 -2.01 -8.00
N ALA A 71 11.40 -2.54 -8.89
CA ALA A 71 11.71 -1.90 -10.15
C ALA A 71 10.53 -2.03 -11.11
N THR A 72 10.17 -0.94 -11.77
CA THR A 72 9.13 -0.90 -12.79
C THR A 72 9.45 0.15 -13.84
N SER A 73 8.75 0.12 -14.97
CA SER A 73 8.77 1.14 -16.02
C SER A 73 7.41 1.83 -16.11
N HIS A 74 7.33 2.94 -16.84
CA HIS A 74 6.15 3.80 -16.94
C HIS A 74 4.95 3.12 -17.64
N GLY A 75 3.80 3.80 -17.61
CA GLY A 75 2.64 3.48 -18.45
C GLY A 75 2.09 2.07 -18.19
N LEU A 76 1.81 1.34 -19.28
CA LEU A 76 1.24 -0.02 -19.20
C LEU A 76 2.13 -1.01 -18.45
N MET A 77 3.45 -0.84 -18.42
CA MET A 77 4.33 -1.73 -17.66
C MET A 77 4.12 -1.56 -16.16
N PHE A 78 4.01 -0.31 -15.69
CA PHE A 78 3.62 0.00 -14.31
C PHE A 78 2.24 -0.56 -13.98
N LEU A 79 1.26 -0.25 -14.84
CA LEU A 79 -0.13 -0.63 -14.62
C LEU A 79 -0.36 -2.13 -14.62
N ASN A 80 0.51 -2.92 -15.25
CA ASN A 80 0.41 -4.39 -15.29
C ASN A 80 1.53 -5.07 -14.48
N HIS A 81 2.25 -4.32 -13.65
CA HIS A 81 3.39 -4.87 -12.91
C HIS A 81 2.91 -5.94 -11.90
N PRO A 82 3.44 -7.18 -11.92
CA PRO A 82 2.90 -8.29 -11.11
C PRO A 82 2.98 -8.15 -9.59
N LEU A 83 3.83 -7.27 -9.06
CA LEU A 83 3.87 -6.95 -7.62
C LEU A 83 2.99 -5.76 -7.24
N LEU A 84 2.49 -5.03 -8.23
CA LEU A 84 1.59 -3.89 -8.03
C LEU A 84 0.14 -4.31 -8.31
N ARG A 85 -0.09 -5.11 -9.37
CA ARG A 85 -1.33 -5.82 -9.66
C ARG A 85 -1.38 -7.14 -8.88
N GLY A 86 -2.55 -7.50 -8.34
CA GLY A 86 -2.74 -8.60 -7.39
C GLY A 86 -2.87 -8.14 -5.94
N GLY A 87 -3.32 -6.90 -5.72
CA GLY A 87 -3.40 -6.26 -4.42
C GLY A 87 -3.37 -4.75 -4.57
N PHE A 88 -2.19 -4.14 -4.42
CA PHE A 88 -2.06 -2.68 -4.27
C PHE A 88 -2.83 -1.83 -5.29
N LEU A 89 -2.60 -2.02 -6.59
CA LEU A 89 -3.26 -1.20 -7.61
C LEU A 89 -4.74 -1.55 -7.72
N ASP A 90 -5.09 -2.82 -7.53
CA ASP A 90 -6.50 -3.24 -7.57
C ASP A 90 -7.27 -2.60 -6.40
N ASP A 91 -6.67 -2.50 -5.21
CA ASP A 91 -7.22 -1.77 -4.06
C ASP A 91 -7.48 -0.29 -4.40
N VAL A 92 -6.57 0.34 -5.17
CA VAL A 92 -6.78 1.71 -5.66
C VAL A 92 -8.00 1.76 -6.58
N TYR A 93 -8.09 0.85 -7.55
CA TYR A 93 -9.22 0.79 -8.50
C TYR A 93 -10.55 0.56 -7.78
N GLU A 94 -10.59 -0.29 -6.76
CA GLU A 94 -11.78 -0.59 -5.95
C GLU A 94 -12.29 0.63 -5.16
N CYS A 95 -11.45 1.64 -4.93
CA CYS A 95 -11.88 2.89 -4.31
C CYS A 95 -12.72 3.78 -5.23
N PHE A 96 -12.85 3.46 -6.52
CA PHE A 96 -13.62 4.23 -7.49
C PHE A 96 -14.94 3.55 -7.82
N GLU A 97 -16.01 4.34 -7.86
CA GLU A 97 -17.31 3.88 -8.39
C GLU A 97 -17.34 3.90 -9.93
N ASP A 98 -16.68 4.87 -10.54
CA ASP A 98 -16.53 4.98 -11.99
C ASP A 98 -15.16 4.43 -12.42
N PRO A 99 -15.11 3.27 -13.11
CA PRO A 99 -13.87 2.69 -13.59
C PRO A 99 -13.10 3.60 -14.56
N HIS A 100 -13.79 4.46 -15.32
CA HIS A 100 -13.14 5.37 -16.26
C HIS A 100 -12.32 6.45 -15.54
N LEU A 101 -12.82 6.96 -14.41
CA LEU A 101 -12.07 7.92 -13.58
C LEU A 101 -10.82 7.28 -12.98
N ALA A 102 -10.92 6.01 -12.57
CA ALA A 102 -9.79 5.26 -12.06
C ALA A 102 -8.72 5.07 -13.14
N ASP A 103 -9.11 4.62 -14.33
CA ASP A 103 -8.20 4.43 -15.47
C ASP A 103 -7.50 5.74 -15.87
N ASP A 104 -8.24 6.84 -15.95
CA ASP A 104 -7.70 8.15 -16.30
C ASP A 104 -6.73 8.68 -15.24
N LEU A 105 -7.01 8.45 -13.95
CA LEU A 105 -6.12 8.82 -12.86
C LEU A 105 -4.84 7.99 -12.90
N MET A 106 -5.00 6.67 -13.00
CA MET A 106 -3.89 5.72 -12.96
C MET A 106 -2.99 5.83 -14.19
N LYS A 107 -3.54 6.19 -15.35
CA LYS A 107 -2.75 6.55 -16.53
C LYS A 107 -1.82 7.73 -16.22
N THR A 108 -2.34 8.82 -15.66
CA THR A 108 -1.52 9.99 -15.29
C THR A 108 -0.44 9.64 -14.26
N VAL A 109 -0.78 8.86 -13.24
CA VAL A 109 0.19 8.40 -12.23
C VAL A 109 1.27 7.54 -12.89
N SER A 110 0.90 6.62 -13.78
CA SER A 110 1.84 5.68 -14.42
C SER A 110 2.88 6.35 -15.33
N GLU A 111 2.57 7.52 -15.89
CA GLU A 111 3.48 8.26 -16.76
C GLU A 111 4.51 9.08 -15.95
N ASP A 112 4.19 9.43 -14.70
CA ASP A 112 5.02 10.29 -13.83
C ASP A 112 5.81 9.49 -12.79
N LEU A 113 6.43 8.39 -13.23
CA LEU A 113 7.20 7.49 -12.37
C LEU A 113 8.29 8.19 -11.50
N PRO A 114 9.07 9.18 -12.01
CA PRO A 114 10.14 9.82 -11.24
C PRO A 114 9.67 10.56 -10.00
N SER A 115 8.38 10.93 -9.89
CA SER A 115 7.85 11.67 -8.75
C SER A 115 7.58 10.81 -7.51
N PHE A 116 7.69 9.47 -7.64
CA PHE A 116 7.44 8.53 -6.55
C PHE A 116 8.37 7.30 -6.52
N THR A 117 9.29 7.15 -7.46
CA THR A 117 10.38 6.17 -7.34
C THR A 117 11.52 6.67 -6.44
N PRO A 118 12.25 5.77 -5.75
CA PRO A 118 12.11 4.31 -5.76
C PRO A 118 10.83 3.82 -5.05
N LEU A 119 10.30 2.68 -5.51
CA LEU A 119 9.15 2.01 -4.90
C LEU A 119 9.64 0.94 -3.94
N PHE A 120 9.16 0.97 -2.70
CA PHE A 120 9.49 -0.04 -1.71
C PHE A 120 8.24 -0.80 -1.27
N ALA A 121 8.22 -2.11 -1.51
CA ALA A 121 7.33 -3.02 -0.83
C ALA A 121 7.92 -3.39 0.53
N GLN A 122 7.06 -3.60 1.51
CA GLN A 122 7.49 -3.96 2.84
C GLN A 122 7.23 -5.43 3.09
N ARG A 123 8.28 -6.25 3.01
CA ARG A 123 8.15 -7.70 3.16
C ARG A 123 8.31 -8.10 4.61
N GLY A 124 7.21 -8.54 5.21
CA GLY A 124 7.15 -9.08 6.57
C GLY A 124 7.07 -10.61 6.59
N ALA A 125 7.77 -11.23 7.53
CA ALA A 125 7.59 -12.63 7.89
C ALA A 125 7.32 -12.75 9.40
N LEU A 126 6.27 -13.48 9.76
CA LEU A 126 6.00 -13.86 11.14
C LEU A 126 6.24 -15.36 11.33
N SER A 127 6.83 -15.73 12.45
CA SER A 127 7.03 -17.13 12.84
C SER A 127 6.72 -17.28 14.33
N GLY A 128 5.86 -18.24 14.67
CA GLY A 128 5.48 -18.54 16.04
C GLY A 128 5.62 -20.02 16.36
N TRP A 129 6.08 -20.36 17.57
CA TRP A 129 6.12 -21.74 18.04
C TRP A 129 5.78 -21.84 19.53
N LYS A 130 5.27 -23.02 19.91
CA LYS A 130 5.03 -23.43 21.29
C LYS A 130 6.33 -23.96 21.90
N ILE A 131 6.38 -24.03 23.22
CA ILE A 131 7.45 -24.67 23.97
C ILE A 131 7.12 -26.15 24.17
#